data_AF-A0A2G9YD70-F1
#
_entry.id   AF-A0A2G9YD70-F1
#
_cell.length_a   1.000
_cell.length_b   1.000
_cell.length_c   1.000
_cell.angle_alpha   90.00
_cell.angle_beta   90.00
_cell.angle_gamma   90.00
#
_symmetry.space_group_name_H-M   'P 1'
#
loop_
_entity.id
_entity.type
_entity.pdbx_description
1 polymer ?
#
loop_
_entity_poly.entity_id
_entity_poly.type
_entity_poly.pdbx_seq_one_letter_code
_entity_poly.pdbx_strand_id
1 'polypeptide(L)'
;HIILTIQKEQTKRAFLRFLSCLAVSLIAVPVSGAILTSQIANSGIYYFLSVAINDLSTFFILWQDFSLALLETLPLVGMMIFLTSLIISIFILKLFFCRKKLLLNYLKP
;
A
#
# COMPACT_ATOMS: atom_id res chain seq x y z
N HIS A 1 -20.22 12.27 36.83
CA HIS A 1 -19.50 10.98 36.88
C HIS A 1 -19.94 10.02 35.78
N ILE A 2 -21.24 9.80 35.53
CA ILE A 2 -21.76 8.83 34.55
C ILE A 2 -21.33 9.12 33.09
N ILE A 3 -21.27 10.39 32.69
CA ILE A 3 -20.87 10.80 31.33
C ILE A 3 -19.41 10.46 31.04
N LEU A 4 -18.51 10.57 32.03
CA LEU A 4 -17.09 10.27 31.87
C LEU A 4 -16.84 8.76 31.70
N THR A 5 -17.60 7.91 32.39
CA THR A 5 -17.50 6.45 32.25
C THR A 5 -17.94 5.99 30.86
N ILE A 6 -19.04 6.55 30.33
CA ILE A 6 -19.55 6.23 28.99
C ILE A 6 -18.55 6.62 27.89
N GLN A 7 -17.92 7.79 28.00
CA GLN A 7 -16.91 8.23 27.03
C GLN A 7 -15.66 7.35 27.05
N LYS A 8 -15.23 6.88 28.23
CA LYS A 8 -14.06 6.00 28.35
C LYS A 8 -14.27 4.66 27.65
N GLU A 9 -15.48 4.13 27.70
CA GLU A 9 -15.83 2.84 27.11
C GLU A 9 -16.01 2.90 25.58
N GLN A 10 -16.61 3.99 25.07
CA GLN A 10 -16.68 4.25 23.63
C GLN A 10 -15.30 4.48 23.01
N THR A 11 -14.41 5.17 23.72
CA THR A 11 -13.04 5.43 23.26
C THR A 11 -12.23 4.12 23.17
N LYS A 12 -12.42 3.19 24.11
CA LYS A 12 -11.81 1.84 24.05
C LYS A 12 -12.28 1.02 22.84
N ARG A 13 -13.59 0.99 22.57
CA ARG A 13 -14.12 0.24 21.40
C ARG A 13 -13.69 0.85 20.08
N ALA A 14 -13.66 2.17 19.98
CA ALA A 14 -13.13 2.87 18.81
C ALA A 14 -11.64 2.55 18.58
N PHE A 15 -10.84 2.54 19.66
CA PHE A 15 -9.43 2.17 19.59
C PHE A 15 -9.23 0.71 19.15
N LEU A 16 -10.04 -0.22 19.64
CA LEU A 16 -9.95 -1.63 19.27
C LEU A 16 -10.27 -1.84 17.78
N ARG A 17 -11.37 -1.22 17.29
CA ARG A 17 -11.72 -1.23 15.86
C ARG A 17 -10.63 -0.62 14.98
N PHE A 18 -10.01 0.43 15.49
CA PHE A 18 -8.92 1.11 14.80
C PHE A 18 -7.65 0.25 14.72
N LEU A 19 -7.30 -0.42 15.83
CA LEU A 19 -6.16 -1.33 15.91
C LEU A 19 -6.33 -2.53 14.98
N SER A 20 -7.53 -3.12 14.91
CA SER A 20 -7.83 -4.18 13.95
C SER A 20 -7.70 -3.70 12.50
N CYS A 21 -8.16 -2.48 12.20
CA CYS A 21 -8.06 -1.91 10.85
C CYS A 21 -6.59 -1.65 10.44
N LEU A 22 -5.77 -1.18 11.39
CA LEU A 22 -4.33 -0.98 11.19
C LEU A 22 -3.58 -2.30 10.98
N ALA A 23 -3.94 -3.35 11.72
CA ALA A 23 -3.35 -4.67 11.53
C ALA A 23 -3.66 -5.23 10.13
N VAL A 24 -4.92 -5.07 9.67
CA VAL A 24 -5.33 -5.49 8.32
C VAL A 24 -4.59 -4.69 7.24
N SER A 25 -4.45 -3.36 7.39
CA SER A 25 -3.72 -2.57 6.39
C SER A 25 -2.22 -2.89 6.37
N LEU A 26 -1.64 -3.23 7.52
CA LEU A 26 -0.22 -3.59 7.62
C LEU A 26 0.08 -4.93 6.93
N ILE A 27 -0.88 -5.86 6.89
CA ILE A 27 -0.79 -7.12 6.15
C ILE A 27 -1.10 -6.91 4.66
N ALA A 28 -2.02 -6.00 4.33
CA ALA A 28 -2.39 -5.71 2.93
C ALA A 28 -1.23 -5.11 2.12
N VAL A 29 -0.33 -4.33 2.73
CA VAL A 29 0.83 -3.73 2.06
C VAL A 29 1.84 -4.77 1.54
N PRO A 30 2.39 -5.70 2.34
CA PRO A 30 3.32 -6.71 1.85
C PRO A 30 2.64 -7.69 0.88
N VAL A 31 1.36 -8.01 1.08
CA VAL A 31 0.60 -8.88 0.17
C VAL A 31 0.41 -8.22 -1.20
N SER A 32 -0.04 -6.96 -1.24
CA SER A 32 -0.15 -6.22 -2.50
C SER A 32 1.20 -6.00 -3.16
N GLY A 33 2.26 -5.77 -2.39
CA GLY A 33 3.64 -5.69 -2.89
C GLY A 33 4.10 -6.99 -3.55
N ALA A 34 3.85 -8.15 -2.93
CA ALA A 34 4.21 -9.46 -3.49
C ALA A 34 3.45 -9.77 -4.79
N ILE A 35 2.18 -9.37 -4.87
CA ILE A 35 1.38 -9.48 -6.10
C ILE A 35 1.97 -8.60 -7.21
N LEU A 36 2.40 -7.39 -6.88
CA LEU A 36 3.00 -6.44 -7.81
C LEU A 36 4.34 -6.95 -8.36
N THR A 37 5.22 -7.47 -7.49
CA THR A 37 6.51 -8.02 -7.92
C THR A 37 6.32 -9.26 -8.78
N SER A 38 5.36 -10.12 -8.45
CA SER A 38 5.02 -11.27 -9.28
C SER A 38 4.50 -10.86 -10.66
N GLN A 39 3.69 -9.81 -10.75
CA GLN A 39 3.20 -9.33 -12.04
C GLN A 39 4.31 -8.66 -12.87
N ILE A 40 5.21 -7.90 -12.25
CA ILE A 40 6.38 -7.28 -12.92
C ILE A 40 7.34 -8.35 -13.44
N ALA A 41 7.56 -9.43 -12.67
CA ALA A 41 8.41 -10.53 -13.10
C ALA A 41 7.85 -11.26 -14.34
N ASN A 42 6.52 -11.37 -14.43
CA ASN A 42 5.84 -12.06 -15.53
C ASN A 42 5.54 -11.18 -16.75
N SER A 43 5.60 -9.84 -16.63
CA SER A 43 5.29 -8.91 -17.73
C SER A 43 6.46 -8.65 -18.70
N GLY A 44 7.63 -9.23 -18.46
CA GLY A 44 8.79 -9.08 -19.36
C GLY A 44 9.46 -7.71 -19.31
N ILE A 45 9.10 -6.83 -18.36
CA ILE A 45 9.74 -5.51 -18.14
C ILE A 45 11.25 -5.67 -17.96
N TYR A 46 11.69 -6.70 -17.25
CA TYR A 46 13.11 -6.98 -17.05
C TYR A 46 13.82 -7.34 -18.35
N TYR A 47 13.16 -8.13 -19.21
CA TYR A 47 13.68 -8.50 -20.52
C TYR A 47 13.82 -7.28 -21.43
N PHE A 48 12.80 -6.41 -21.44
CA PHE A 48 12.85 -5.13 -22.15
C PHE A 48 14.03 -4.26 -21.71
N LEU A 49 14.24 -4.10 -20.40
CA LEU A 49 15.34 -3.31 -19.87
C LEU A 49 16.71 -3.92 -20.21
N SER A 50 16.81 -5.25 -20.20
CA SER A 50 18.02 -5.96 -20.61
C SER A 50 18.35 -5.76 -22.09
N VAL A 51 17.34 -5.81 -22.98
CA VAL A 51 17.53 -5.58 -24.42
C VAL A 51 17.88 -4.11 -24.69
N ALA A 52 17.24 -3.17 -24.00
CA ALA A 52 17.53 -1.74 -24.13
C ALA A 52 18.99 -1.38 -23.79
N ILE A 53 19.60 -2.10 -22.84
CA ILE A 53 20.98 -1.84 -22.38
C ILE A 53 22.01 -2.60 -23.23
N ASN A 54 21.73 -3.86 -23.58
CA ASN A 54 22.72 -4.73 -24.23
C ASN A 54 22.67 -4.71 -25.77
N ASP A 55 21.53 -4.38 -26.37
CA ASP A 55 21.37 -4.38 -27.83
C ASP A 55 20.41 -3.28 -28.29
N LEU A 56 20.96 -2.06 -28.35
CA LEU A 56 20.24 -0.86 -28.79
C LEU A 56 19.67 -0.99 -30.20
N SER A 57 20.34 -1.75 -31.09
CA SER A 57 19.89 -1.92 -32.48
C SER A 57 18.61 -2.74 -32.53
N THR A 58 18.58 -3.87 -31.82
CA THR A 58 17.40 -4.72 -31.69
C THR A 58 16.28 -4.01 -30.93
N PHE A 59 16.64 -3.21 -29.92
CA PHE A 59 15.71 -2.37 -29.19
C PHE A 59 15.00 -1.34 -30.08
N PHE A 60 15.72 -0.58 -30.91
CA PHE A 60 15.08 0.42 -31.78
C PHE A 60 14.14 -0.18 -32.82
N ILE A 61 14.42 -1.40 -33.29
CA ILE A 61 13.57 -2.11 -34.25
C ILE A 61 12.26 -2.57 -33.59
N LEU A 62 12.33 -3.07 -32.36
CA LEU A 62 11.21 -3.67 -31.65
C LEU A 62 10.56 -2.74 -30.60
N TRP A 63 11.06 -1.50 -30.45
CA TRP A 63 10.65 -0.57 -29.40
C TRP A 63 9.14 -0.33 -29.40
N GLN A 64 8.53 -0.24 -30.57
CA GLN A 64 7.10 -0.01 -30.71
C GLN A 64 6.27 -1.20 -30.23
N ASP A 65 6.62 -2.41 -30.67
CA ASP A 65 5.95 -3.65 -30.26
C ASP A 65 6.15 -3.92 -28.76
N PHE A 66 7.35 -3.67 -28.24
CA PHE A 66 7.62 -3.77 -26.80
C PHE A 66 6.86 -2.72 -25.98
N SER A 67 6.77 -1.48 -26.45
CA SER A 67 5.99 -0.44 -25.76
C SER A 67 4.50 -0.81 -25.70
N LEU A 68 3.99 -1.42 -26.76
CA LEU A 68 2.61 -1.89 -26.82
C LEU A 68 2.37 -3.09 -25.88
N ALA A 69 3.28 -4.08 -25.90
CA ALA A 69 3.23 -5.24 -25.02
C ALA A 69 3.40 -4.84 -23.54
N LEU A 70 4.25 -3.86 -23.24
CA LEU A 70 4.38 -3.28 -21.91
C LEU A 70 3.08 -2.62 -21.48
N LEU A 71 2.42 -1.87 -22.35
CA LEU A 71 1.17 -1.21 -22.02
C LEU A 71 0.05 -2.22 -21.75
N GLU A 72 0.02 -3.35 -22.49
CA GLU A 72 -0.95 -4.42 -22.34
C GLU A 72 -0.72 -5.28 -21.08
N THR A 73 0.55 -5.52 -20.74
CA THR A 73 0.96 -6.33 -19.58
C THR A 73 1.26 -5.50 -18.35
N LEU A 74 1.13 -4.18 -18.42
CA LEU A 74 1.43 -3.29 -17.31
C LEU A 74 0.50 -3.65 -16.16
N PRO A 75 1.03 -3.94 -14.96
CA PRO A 75 0.21 -4.29 -13.81
C PRO A 75 -0.41 -3.02 -13.18
N LEU A 76 -1.11 -2.23 -13.98
CA LEU A 76 -1.82 -0.99 -13.61
C LEU A 76 -2.77 -1.25 -12.44
N VAL A 77 -3.50 -2.36 -12.49
CA VAL A 77 -4.42 -2.76 -11.42
C VAL A 77 -3.64 -3.09 -10.13
N GLY A 78 -2.53 -3.83 -10.23
CA GLY A 78 -1.66 -4.13 -9.09
C GLY A 78 -1.06 -2.87 -8.45
N MET A 79 -0.60 -1.93 -9.29
CA MET A 79 -0.11 -0.62 -8.85
C MET A 79 -1.18 0.21 -8.15
N MET A 80 -2.39 0.27 -8.71
CA MET A 80 -3.52 1.00 -8.11
C MET A 80 -3.91 0.44 -6.74
N ILE A 81 -3.98 -0.89 -6.62
CA ILE A 81 -4.31 -1.58 -5.37
C ILE A 81 -3.23 -1.33 -4.31
N PHE A 82 -1.95 -1.44 -4.70
CA PHE A 82 -0.83 -1.17 -3.80
C PHE A 82 -0.82 0.28 -3.33
N LEU A 83 -0.99 1.23 -4.26
CA LEU A 83 -0.98 2.66 -3.94
C LEU A 83 -2.14 3.02 -2.99
N THR A 84 -3.33 2.49 -3.27
CA THR A 84 -4.51 2.72 -2.43
C THR A 84 -4.31 2.11 -1.04
N SER A 85 -3.79 0.88 -0.97
CA SER A 85 -3.47 0.20 0.30
C SER A 85 -2.43 0.98 1.10
N LEU A 86 -1.42 1.54 0.43
CA LEU A 86 -0.37 2.35 1.03
C LEU A 86 -0.90 3.68 1.57
N ILE A 87 -1.74 4.39 0.80
CA ILE A 87 -2.38 5.64 1.24
C ILE A 87 -3.26 5.39 2.47
N ILE A 88 -4.09 4.35 2.44
CA ILE A 88 -4.96 3.97 3.57
C ILE A 88 -4.10 3.63 4.78
N SER A 89 -3.04 2.84 4.60
CA SER A 89 -2.14 2.47 5.69
C SER A 89 -1.47 3.69 6.34
N ILE A 90 -0.93 4.62 5.53
CA ILE A 90 -0.34 5.88 6.03
C ILE A 90 -1.38 6.73 6.74
N PHE A 91 -2.60 6.83 6.20
CA PHE A 91 -3.68 7.60 6.80
C PHE A 91 -4.08 7.04 8.17
N ILE A 92 -4.27 5.73 8.28
CA ILE A 92 -4.57 5.05 9.54
C ILE A 92 -3.41 5.22 10.52
N LEU A 93 -2.16 5.08 10.07
CA LEU A 93 -0.98 5.27 10.91
C LEU A 93 -0.86 6.71 11.44
N LYS A 94 -1.09 7.72 10.60
CA LYS A 94 -1.08 9.14 11.00
C LYS A 94 -2.17 9.42 12.03
N LEU A 95 -3.37 8.90 11.80
CA LEU A 95 -4.50 9.05 12.74
C LEU A 95 -4.22 8.32 14.06
N PHE A 96 -3.53 7.17 14.05
CA PHE A 96 -3.06 6.47 15.25
C PHE A 96 -2.14 7.36 16.09
N PHE A 97 -1.10 7.94 15.48
CA PHE A 97 -0.14 8.79 16.19
C PHE A 97 -0.79 10.05 16.76
N CYS A 98 -1.69 10.69 16.02
CA CYS A 98 -2.45 11.84 16.52
C CYS A 98 -3.35 11.49 17.71
N ARG A 99 -4.09 10.37 17.64
CA ARG A 99 -4.99 9.94 18.72
C ARG A 99 -4.27 9.36 19.93
N LYS A 100 -3.08 8.76 19.75
CA LYS A 100 -2.22 8.26 20.84
C LYS A 100 -1.89 9.37 21.83
N LYS A 101 -1.62 10.60 21.35
CA LYS A 101 -1.33 11.77 22.19
C LYS A 101 -2.53 12.18 23.06
N LEU A 102 -3.74 12.13 22.51
CA LEU A 102 -4.98 12.38 23.25
C LEU A 102 -5.27 11.29 24.29
N LEU A 103 -5.07 10.02 23.93
CA LEU A 103 -5.27 8.89 24.84
C LEU A 103 -4.30 8.91 26.03
N LEU A 104 -3.03 9.26 25.80
CA LEU A 104 -2.02 9.42 26.86
C LEU A 104 -2.37 10.55 27.82
N ASN A 105 -3.03 11.61 27.33
CA ASN A 105 -3.47 12.72 28.17
C ASN A 105 -4.68 12.35 29.06
N TYR A 106 -5.55 11.44 28.60
CA TYR A 106 -6.67 10.91 29.38
C TYR A 106 -6.28 9.78 30.37
N LEU A 107 -5.09 9.20 30.21
CA LEU A 107 -4.58 8.12 31.05
C LEU A 107 -3.62 8.61 32.16
N LYS A 108 -3.20 9.87 32.13
CA LYS A 108 -2.51 10.48 33.28
C LYS A 108 -3.54 10.77 34.39
N PRO A 109 -3.26 10.35 35.64
CA PRO A 109 -4.15 10.57 36.77
C PRO A 109 -4.34 12.05 37.09
#